data_AF-A0A7J4QCW4-F1
#
_entry.id   AF-A0A7J4QCW4-F1
#
_cell.length_a   1.000
_cell.length_b   1.000
_cell.length_c   1.000
_cell.angle_alpha   90.00
_cell.angle_beta   90.00
_cell.angle_gamma   90.00
#
_symmetry.space_group_name_H-M   'P 1'
#
loop_
_entity.id
_entity.type
_entity.pdbx_description
1 polymer ?
#
loop_
_entity_poly.entity_id
_entity_poly.type
_entity_poly.pdbx_seq_one_letter_code
_entity_poly.pdbx_strand_id
1 'polypeptide(L)'
;MGQLKKIFAEFLEEGISAESKARYGPAASNYYKALSILCSHLIISKLRKTPKNHTEIFLFLKVSFPEVYEIVDAVFTLYTDSYSHIMNKEDCAKLKDAIHKIARHGGIEKEFEAYLKKI
;
A
#
# COMPACT_ATOMS: atom_id res chain seq x y z
N MET A 1 14.36 -9.68 3.50
CA MET A 1 12.94 -9.90 3.16
C MET A 1 12.00 -9.82 4.37
N GLY A 2 12.32 -10.42 5.53
CA GLY A 2 11.43 -10.40 6.70
C GLY A 2 11.11 -9.01 7.28
N GLN A 3 12.02 -8.04 7.17
CA GLN A 3 11.82 -6.70 7.73
C GLN A 3 10.70 -5.91 7.05
N LEU A 4 10.62 -5.92 5.70
CA LEU A 4 9.54 -5.20 4.99
C LEU A 4 8.17 -5.80 5.28
N LYS A 5 8.08 -7.13 5.45
CA LYS A 5 6.83 -7.77 5.86
C LYS A 5 6.38 -7.33 7.25
N LYS A 6 7.32 -7.15 8.19
CA LYS A 6 7.03 -6.60 9.53
C LYS A 6 6.54 -5.15 9.45
N ILE A 7 7.25 -4.29 8.73
CA ILE A 7 6.85 -2.88 8.57
C ILE A 7 5.49 -2.76 7.84
N PHE A 8 5.27 -3.59 6.83
CA PHE A 8 3.96 -3.70 6.17
C PHE A 8 2.86 -4.06 7.17
N ALA A 9 3.10 -5.08 8.01
CA ALA A 9 2.15 -5.52 9.02
C ALA A 9 1.86 -4.42 10.06
N GLU A 10 2.89 -3.73 10.55
CA GLU A 10 2.75 -2.61 11.49
C GLU A 10 1.84 -1.52 10.93
N PHE A 11 2.08 -1.06 9.70
CA PHE A 11 1.21 -0.07 9.07
C PHE A 11 -0.19 -0.58 8.79
N LEU A 12 -0.34 -1.84 8.36
CA LEU A 12 -1.64 -2.43 8.10
C LEU A 12 -2.49 -2.52 9.38
N GLU A 13 -1.88 -2.97 10.48
CA GLU A 13 -2.53 -3.13 11.77
C GLU A 13 -2.93 -1.78 12.38
N GLU A 14 -2.09 -0.76 12.24
CA GLU A 14 -2.44 0.61 12.60
C GLU A 14 -3.58 1.16 11.74
N GLY A 15 -3.61 0.84 10.44
CA GLY A 15 -4.72 1.17 9.55
C GLY A 15 -6.04 0.56 10.02
N ILE A 16 -6.05 -0.73 10.34
CA ILE A 16 -7.21 -1.47 10.86
C ILE A 16 -7.66 -0.89 12.21
N SER A 17 -6.72 -0.65 13.12
CA SER A 17 -6.97 -0.07 14.45
C SER A 17 -7.59 1.31 14.36
N ALA A 18 -7.12 2.16 13.45
CA ALA A 18 -7.68 3.49 13.23
C ALA A 18 -9.07 3.42 12.58
N GLU A 19 -9.27 2.57 11.57
CA GLU A 19 -10.55 2.42 10.87
C GLU A 19 -11.65 1.90 11.81
N SER A 20 -11.33 0.92 12.67
CA SER A 20 -12.27 0.40 13.68
C SER A 20 -12.75 1.44 14.68
N LYS A 21 -12.00 2.54 14.84
CA LYS A 21 -12.32 3.68 15.72
C LYS A 21 -12.91 4.86 14.93
N ALA A 22 -13.33 4.64 13.68
CA ALA A 22 -13.82 5.64 12.73
C ALA A 22 -12.84 6.79 12.48
N ARG A 23 -11.53 6.58 12.71
CA ARG A 23 -10.48 7.56 12.42
C ARG A 23 -9.95 7.34 11.01
N TYR A 24 -10.76 7.72 10.03
CA TYR A 24 -10.49 7.40 8.62
C TYR A 24 -9.26 8.10 8.02
N GLY A 25 -8.94 9.33 8.43
CA GLY A 25 -7.73 10.02 7.98
C GLY A 25 -6.45 9.25 8.34
N PRO A 26 -6.22 8.97 9.64
CA PRO A 26 -5.13 8.12 10.08
C PRO A 26 -5.15 6.71 9.47
N ALA A 27 -6.33 6.12 9.28
CA ALA A 27 -6.46 4.82 8.63
C ALA A 27 -5.97 4.84 7.18
N ALA A 28 -6.44 5.81 6.38
CA ALA A 28 -6.04 5.99 4.99
C ALA A 28 -4.52 6.22 4.85
N SER A 29 -3.94 7.08 5.69
CA SER A 29 -2.49 7.32 5.70
C SER A 29 -1.70 6.02 5.98
N ASN A 30 -2.14 5.22 6.95
CA ASN A 30 -1.47 3.96 7.30
C ASN A 30 -1.67 2.88 6.22
N TYR A 31 -2.84 2.75 5.63
CA TYR A 31 -3.04 1.83 4.49
C TYR A 31 -2.16 2.19 3.30
N TYR A 32 -2.01 3.48 2.98
CA TYR A 32 -1.13 3.89 1.89
C TYR A 32 0.37 3.63 2.21
N LYS A 33 0.79 3.80 3.48
CA LYS A 33 2.13 3.40 3.91
C LYS A 33 2.36 1.90 3.77
N ALA A 34 1.39 1.07 4.19
CA ALA A 34 1.46 -0.38 3.97
C ALA A 34 1.59 -0.70 2.47
N LEU A 35 0.74 -0.10 1.63
CA LEU A 35 0.81 -0.22 0.17
C LEU A 35 2.19 0.17 -0.39
N SER A 36 2.80 1.25 0.11
CA SER A 36 4.14 1.70 -0.34
C SER A 36 5.24 0.70 0.04
N ILE A 37 5.14 0.06 1.21
CA ILE A 37 6.06 -1.01 1.63
C ILE A 37 5.87 -2.27 0.80
N LEU A 38 4.62 -2.60 0.44
CA LEU A 38 4.32 -3.71 -0.47
C LEU A 38 4.95 -3.49 -1.85
N CYS A 39 4.85 -2.28 -2.40
CA CYS A 39 5.51 -1.91 -3.65
C CYS A 39 7.03 -1.98 -3.55
N SER A 40 7.60 -1.53 -2.43
CA SER A 40 9.04 -1.62 -2.17
C SER A 40 9.51 -3.08 -2.12
N HIS A 41 8.72 -3.97 -1.49
CA HIS A 41 8.99 -5.42 -1.49
C HIS A 41 8.94 -6.01 -2.90
N LEU A 42 7.94 -5.65 -3.71
CA LEU A 42 7.84 -6.08 -5.10
C LEU A 42 9.10 -5.68 -5.89
N ILE A 43 9.49 -4.41 -5.83
CA ILE A 43 10.66 -3.88 -6.54
C ILE A 43 11.95 -4.59 -6.08
N ILE A 44 12.14 -4.77 -4.77
CA ILE A 44 13.33 -5.44 -4.24
C ILE A 44 13.37 -6.92 -4.65
N SER A 45 12.22 -7.61 -4.58
CA SER A 45 12.13 -9.04 -4.87
C SER A 45 12.35 -9.35 -6.35
N LYS A 46 11.82 -8.51 -7.26
CA LYS A 46 11.85 -8.74 -8.71
C LYS A 46 13.02 -8.05 -9.42
N LEU A 47 13.37 -6.83 -9.01
CA LEU A 47 14.38 -6.00 -9.69
C LEU A 47 15.72 -5.91 -8.95
N ARG A 48 15.79 -6.40 -7.70
CA ARG A 48 16.97 -6.25 -6.82
C ARG A 48 17.40 -4.78 -6.64
N LYS A 49 16.45 -3.85 -6.73
CA LYS A 49 16.65 -2.42 -6.48
C LYS A 49 15.97 -2.01 -5.17
N THR A 50 16.56 -1.07 -4.46
CA THR A 50 16.04 -0.56 -3.18
C THR A 50 15.54 0.87 -3.39
N PRO A 51 14.24 1.09 -3.59
CA PRO A 51 13.70 2.44 -3.72
C PRO A 51 13.83 3.20 -2.40
N LYS A 52 14.18 4.48 -2.47
CA LYS A 52 14.43 5.32 -1.29
C LYS A 52 13.24 6.19 -0.89
N ASN A 53 12.32 6.45 -1.81
CA ASN A 53 11.20 7.36 -1.61
C ASN A 53 10.06 7.05 -2.61
N HIS A 54 8.93 7.74 -2.48
CA HIS A 54 7.78 7.56 -3.38
C HIS A 54 8.12 7.83 -4.85
N THR A 55 8.93 8.84 -5.15
CA THR A 55 9.34 9.15 -6.53
C THR A 55 10.06 7.97 -7.17
N GLU A 56 10.98 7.34 -6.44
CA GLU A 56 11.68 6.14 -6.92
C GLU A 56 10.73 4.94 -7.05
N ILE A 57 9.81 4.74 -6.09
CA ILE A 57 8.78 3.69 -6.19
C ILE A 57 7.98 3.88 -7.48
N PHE A 58 7.43 5.08 -7.71
CA PHE A 58 6.62 5.40 -8.89
C PHE A 58 7.42 5.18 -10.17
N LEU A 59 8.69 5.61 -10.21
CA LEU A 59 9.55 5.39 -11.36
C LEU A 59 9.74 3.91 -11.68
N PHE A 60 10.08 3.08 -10.69
CA PHE A 60 10.26 1.65 -10.91
C PHE A 60 8.96 0.95 -11.29
N LEU A 61 7.84 1.31 -10.67
CA LEU A 61 6.54 0.75 -11.03
C LEU A 61 6.17 1.13 -12.46
N LYS A 62 6.31 2.40 -12.85
CA LYS A 62 5.96 2.87 -14.20
C LYS A 62 6.76 2.14 -15.29
N VAL A 63 8.03 1.85 -15.04
CA VAL A 63 8.93 1.22 -16.03
C VAL A 63 8.78 -0.30 -16.05
N SER A 64 8.54 -0.94 -14.90
CA SER A 64 8.65 -2.40 -14.77
C SER A 64 7.35 -3.12 -14.39
N PHE A 65 6.36 -2.40 -13.86
CA PHE A 65 5.08 -2.94 -13.39
C PHE A 65 3.93 -1.97 -13.72
N PRO A 66 3.64 -1.70 -15.01
CA PRO A 66 2.70 -0.66 -15.41
C PRO A 66 1.29 -0.86 -14.84
N GLU A 67 0.79 -2.10 -14.71
CA GLU A 67 -0.52 -2.33 -14.08
C GLU A 67 -0.51 -1.97 -12.59
N VAL A 68 0.59 -2.26 -11.89
CA VAL A 68 0.76 -1.88 -10.48
C VAL A 68 0.88 -0.36 -10.37
N TYR A 69 1.59 0.29 -11.28
CA TYR A 69 1.71 1.75 -11.32
C TYR A 69 0.34 2.42 -11.43
N GLU A 70 -0.51 1.99 -12.36
CA GLU A 70 -1.85 2.55 -12.54
C GLU A 70 -2.71 2.45 -11.27
N ILE A 71 -2.61 1.33 -10.54
CA ILE A 71 -3.32 1.14 -9.27
C ILE A 71 -2.81 2.11 -8.20
N VAL A 72 -1.48 2.27 -8.07
CA VAL A 72 -0.88 3.16 -7.06
C VAL A 72 -1.20 4.62 -7.37
N ASP A 73 -1.08 5.03 -8.64
CA ASP A 73 -1.35 6.38 -9.10
C ASP A 73 -2.81 6.78 -8.83
N ALA A 74 -3.76 5.88 -9.10
CA ALA A 74 -5.19 6.09 -8.87
C ALA A 74 -5.58 6.34 -7.40
N VAL A 75 -4.78 5.86 -6.43
CA VAL A 75 -5.05 6.06 -5.00
C VAL A 75 -4.08 7.03 -4.33
N PHE A 76 -3.15 7.62 -5.07
CA PHE A 76 -2.17 8.56 -4.52
C PHE A 76 -2.83 9.85 -4.02
N THR A 77 -3.85 10.32 -4.72
CA THR A 77 -4.63 11.50 -4.31
C THR A 77 -5.31 11.28 -2.96
N LEU A 78 -5.85 10.08 -2.69
CA LEU A 78 -6.43 9.74 -1.39
C LEU A 78 -5.40 9.84 -0.26
N TYR A 79 -4.14 9.51 -0.53
CA TYR A 79 -3.07 9.68 0.45
C TYR A 79 -2.75 11.14 0.71
N THR A 80 -2.60 11.97 -0.34
CA THR A 80 -2.33 13.40 -0.16
C THR A 80 -3.50 14.12 0.51
N ASP A 81 -4.73 13.70 0.19
CA ASP A 81 -5.95 14.25 0.75
C ASP A 81 -6.12 13.87 2.23
N SER A 82 -5.57 12.73 2.68
CA SER A 82 -5.63 12.33 4.09
C SER A 82 -4.99 13.34 5.06
N TYR A 83 -4.17 14.27 4.56
CA TYR A 83 -3.54 15.35 5.32
C TYR A 83 -4.33 16.65 5.31
N SER A 84 -5.29 16.81 4.41
CA SER A 84 -5.97 18.09 4.13
C SER A 84 -7.50 18.01 4.12
N HIS A 85 -8.05 16.80 4.07
CA HIS A 85 -9.48 16.53 3.95
C HIS A 85 -9.95 15.46 4.95
N ILE A 86 -11.24 15.51 5.28
CA ILE A 86 -11.89 14.47 6.08
C ILE A 86 -12.12 13.24 5.22
N MET A 87 -11.36 12.19 5.50
CA MET A 87 -11.51 10.89 4.85
C MET A 87 -12.74 10.15 5.39
N ASN A 88 -13.24 9.20 4.61
CA ASN A 88 -14.36 8.34 4.99
C ASN A 88 -14.02 6.85 4.83
N LYS A 89 -15.01 6.00 5.12
CA LYS A 89 -14.89 4.54 5.03
C LYS A 89 -14.64 4.05 3.60
N GLU A 90 -15.23 4.70 2.60
CA GLU A 90 -15.07 4.34 1.18
C GLU A 90 -13.64 4.59 0.71
N ASP A 91 -13.00 5.69 1.16
CA ASP A 91 -11.61 5.97 0.84
C ASP A 91 -10.67 4.89 1.40
N CYS A 92 -10.93 4.43 2.63
CA CYS A 92 -10.21 3.29 3.22
C CYS A 92 -10.43 2.01 2.42
N ALA A 93 -11.65 1.77 1.91
CA ALA A 93 -11.96 0.60 1.08
C ALA A 93 -11.19 0.63 -0.25
N LYS A 94 -11.07 1.79 -0.90
CA LYS A 94 -10.27 1.97 -2.13
C LYS A 94 -8.80 1.63 -1.92
N LEU A 95 -8.22 2.03 -0.78
CA LEU A 95 -6.83 1.69 -0.44
C LEU A 95 -6.63 0.21 -0.15
N LYS A 96 -7.57 -0.45 0.54
CA LYS A 96 -7.53 -1.91 0.78
C LYS A 96 -7.65 -2.70 -0.52
N ASP A 97 -8.57 -2.31 -1.40
CA ASP A 97 -8.71 -2.92 -2.72
C ASP A 97 -7.43 -2.72 -3.56
N ALA A 98 -6.80 -1.55 -3.51
CA ALA A 98 -5.51 -1.32 -4.15
C ALA A 98 -4.42 -2.26 -3.61
N ILE A 99 -4.32 -2.47 -2.29
CA ILE A 99 -3.37 -3.43 -1.70
C ILE A 99 -3.58 -4.85 -2.26
N HIS A 100 -4.83 -5.31 -2.34
CA HIS A 100 -5.17 -6.62 -2.92
C HIS A 100 -4.76 -6.71 -4.40
N LYS A 101 -5.12 -5.71 -5.20
CA LYS A 101 -4.79 -5.67 -6.63
C LYS A 101 -3.27 -5.66 -6.84
N ILE A 102 -2.52 -4.85 -6.09
CA ILE A 102 -1.06 -4.80 -6.17
C ILE A 102 -0.44 -6.15 -5.83
N ALA A 103 -0.91 -6.82 -4.78
CA ALA A 103 -0.38 -8.13 -4.40
C ALA A 103 -0.63 -9.19 -5.49
N ARG A 104 -1.80 -9.15 -6.13
CA ARG A 104 -2.17 -10.03 -7.24
C ARG A 104 -1.35 -9.74 -8.50
N HIS A 105 -1.36 -8.50 -8.99
CA HIS A 105 -0.63 -8.11 -10.21
C HIS A 105 0.89 -8.22 -10.03
N GLY A 106 1.42 -7.99 -8.82
CA GLY A 106 2.83 -8.21 -8.50
C GLY A 106 3.24 -9.68 -8.37
N GLY A 107 2.28 -10.62 -8.35
CA GLY A 107 2.55 -12.04 -8.15
C GLY A 107 3.15 -12.34 -6.77
N ILE A 108 2.75 -11.59 -5.75
CA ILE A 108 3.22 -11.70 -4.35
C ILE A 108 2.07 -11.97 -3.36
N GLU A 109 0.85 -12.22 -3.84
CA GLU A 109 -0.34 -12.48 -3.02
C GLU A 109 -0.11 -13.59 -1.97
N LYS A 110 0.43 -14.74 -2.38
CA LYS A 110 0.73 -15.85 -1.46
C LYS A 110 1.71 -15.48 -0.35
N GLU A 111 2.61 -14.54 -0.62
CA GLU A 111 3.59 -14.08 0.37
C GLU A 111 2.99 -13.22 1.48
N PHE A 112 1.83 -12.61 1.22
CA PHE A 112 1.12 -11.68 2.09
C PHE A 112 -0.28 -12.15 2.48
N GLU A 113 -0.67 -13.37 2.10
CA GLU A 113 -2.03 -13.91 2.26
C GLU A 113 -2.58 -13.75 3.68
N ALA A 114 -1.77 -14.03 4.70
CA ALA A 114 -2.17 -13.90 6.11
C ALA A 114 -2.56 -12.47 6.50
N TYR A 115 -1.97 -11.47 5.85
CA TYR A 115 -2.28 -10.05 6.08
C TYR A 115 -3.45 -9.60 5.20
N LEU A 116 -3.50 -10.04 3.95
CA LEU A 116 -4.58 -9.72 3.01
C LEU A 116 -5.94 -10.21 3.52
N LYS A 117 -6.00 -11.35 4.22
CA LYS A 117 -7.24 -11.83 4.87
C LYS A 117 -7.77 -10.92 5.98
N LYS A 118 -6.97 -9.96 6.47
CA LYS A 118 -7.40 -9.01 7.52
C LYS A 118 -8.14 -7.79 6.96
N ILE A 119 -8.09 -7.54 5.63
CA ILE A 119 -8.59 -6.32 4.98
C ILE A 119 -9.47 -6.58 3.77
#